data_AF-A0A8J8BJI3-F1
#
_entry.id   AF-A0A8J8BJI3-F1
#
_cell.length_a   1.000
_cell.length_b   1.000
_cell.length_c   1.000
_cell.angle_alpha   90.00
_cell.angle_beta   90.00
_cell.angle_gamma   90.00
#
_symmetry.space_group_name_H-M   'P 1'
#
loop_
_entity.id
_entity.type
_entity.pdbx_description
1 polymer ?
#
loop_
_entity_poly.entity_id
_entity_poly.type
_entity_poly.pdbx_seq_one_letter_code
_entity_poly.pdbx_strand_id
1 'polypeptide(L)'
;MKDEFFDVRSVAECTNILQDFRPVQDSEEAFLAQALGRVTAQDVPAAEDLPLHSRSSMDGYAVRARDCFGAGETNPVYLTITGRLAVDDDPDLEIGPGECAQILTGGNLPKGADAVVMVEYTRQIAEDEIEVFRSLGPGDNVMLRGEDSGQGDVVVQAGTRMRPQDLGILAALGMTQVEVRRRPRVAILSTGDELVPIQDQPEAGKIRDVNSTTIAAWCAKAGGQPFELGIVRDRQPELKRALGDAAQGYDCIFLSGGSSVGTRDLSLEVISSLP
;
A
#
# COMPACT_ATOMS: atom_id res chain seq x y z
N MET A 1 5.79 -45.02 24.93
CA MET A 1 4.90 -43.91 25.35
C MET A 1 5.61 -42.80 26.15
N LYS A 2 6.90 -42.95 26.54
CA LYS A 2 7.68 -41.87 27.18
C LYS A 2 8.52 -41.03 26.19
N ASP A 3 8.53 -41.40 24.90
CA ASP A 3 9.52 -40.86 23.94
C ASP A 3 8.99 -39.76 23.01
N GLU A 4 7.67 -39.63 22.79
CA GLU A 4 7.13 -38.59 21.88
C GLU A 4 7.09 -37.19 22.51
N PHE A 5 7.01 -37.07 23.83
CA PHE A 5 6.87 -35.76 24.51
C PHE A 5 8.11 -34.86 24.36
N PHE A 6 9.27 -35.43 24.03
CA PHE A 6 10.51 -34.70 23.79
C PHE A 6 10.91 -34.65 22.31
N ASP A 7 10.02 -35.07 21.39
CA ASP A 7 10.19 -34.84 19.95
C ASP A 7 9.82 -33.39 19.64
N VAL A 8 10.76 -32.50 19.97
CA VAL A 8 10.59 -31.05 19.82
C VAL A 8 11.31 -30.56 18.57
N ARG A 9 10.68 -29.60 17.90
CA ARG A 9 11.27 -28.87 16.79
C ARG A 9 11.77 -27.51 17.27
N SER A 10 12.84 -27.03 16.66
CA SER A 10 13.30 -25.65 16.86
C SER A 10 12.28 -24.66 16.30
N VAL A 11 12.30 -23.43 16.82
CA VAL A 11 11.47 -22.32 16.30
C VAL A 11 11.69 -22.12 14.80
N ALA A 12 12.92 -22.25 14.33
CA ALA A 12 13.27 -22.14 12.91
C ALA A 12 12.58 -23.23 12.08
N GLU A 13 12.60 -24.49 12.53
CA GLU A 13 11.92 -25.58 11.85
C GLU A 13 10.40 -25.36 11.80
N CYS A 14 9.78 -24.97 12.92
CA CYS A 14 8.35 -24.64 12.94
C CYS A 14 8.01 -23.49 11.98
N THR A 15 8.87 -22.47 11.91
CA THR A 15 8.66 -21.32 11.01
C THR A 15 8.82 -21.71 9.54
N ASN A 16 9.73 -22.64 9.23
CA ASN A 16 9.90 -23.16 7.87
C ASN A 16 8.68 -23.97 7.40
N ILE A 17 8.04 -24.75 8.29
CA ILE A 17 6.78 -25.46 7.96
C ILE A 17 5.69 -24.46 7.53
N LEU A 18 5.66 -23.26 8.12
CA LEU A 18 4.68 -22.24 7.74
C LEU A 18 4.85 -21.76 6.29
N GLN A 19 6.04 -21.95 5.68
CA GLN A 19 6.30 -21.57 4.29
C GLN A 19 5.63 -22.52 3.28
N ASP A 20 5.27 -23.73 3.69
CA ASP A 20 4.59 -24.72 2.84
C ASP A 20 3.10 -24.38 2.62
N PHE A 21 2.54 -23.51 3.46
CA PHE A 21 1.16 -23.05 3.31
C PHE A 21 1.05 -22.06 2.17
N ARG A 22 0.14 -22.35 1.23
CA ARG A 22 -0.10 -21.47 0.09
C ARG A 22 -0.96 -20.27 0.51
N PRO A 23 -0.67 -19.07 0.00
CA PRO A 23 -1.54 -17.91 0.18
C PRO A 23 -2.94 -18.17 -0.38
N VAL A 24 -3.95 -17.53 0.21
CA VAL A 24 -5.32 -17.49 -0.35
C VAL A 24 -5.26 -16.92 -1.78
N GLN A 25 -5.83 -17.67 -2.72
CA GLN A 25 -5.79 -17.30 -4.13
C GLN A 25 -6.99 -16.48 -4.58
N ASP A 26 -8.13 -16.60 -3.89
CA ASP A 26 -9.34 -15.83 -4.20
C ASP A 26 -9.04 -14.32 -4.18
N SER A 27 -9.56 -13.62 -5.18
CA SER A 27 -9.51 -12.16 -5.27
C SER A 27 -10.91 -11.55 -5.19
N GLU A 28 -10.95 -10.28 -4.80
CA GLU A 28 -12.14 -9.45 -4.79
C GLU A 28 -11.76 -8.01 -5.12
N GLU A 29 -12.70 -7.23 -5.66
CA GLU A 29 -12.52 -5.80 -5.82
C GLU A 29 -12.74 -5.09 -4.47
N ALA A 30 -11.81 -4.21 -4.11
CA ALA A 30 -11.95 -3.32 -2.98
C ALA A 30 -11.94 -1.86 -3.47
N PHE A 31 -12.83 -1.05 -2.93
CA PHE A 31 -12.70 0.40 -3.05
C PHE A 31 -11.39 0.86 -2.41
N LEU A 32 -10.73 1.85 -3.01
CA LEU A 32 -9.43 2.33 -2.55
C LEU A 32 -9.46 2.79 -1.07
N ALA A 33 -10.60 3.37 -0.63
CA ALA A 33 -10.84 3.76 0.76
C ALA A 33 -10.80 2.59 1.77
N GLN A 34 -10.99 1.35 1.30
CA GLN A 34 -10.97 0.12 2.11
C GLN A 34 -9.76 -0.76 1.79
N ALA A 35 -8.88 -0.30 0.90
CA ALA A 35 -7.74 -1.06 0.39
C ALA A 35 -6.50 -0.98 1.32
N LEU A 36 -6.47 -0.06 2.29
CA LEU A 36 -5.35 0.05 3.23
C LEU A 36 -5.08 -1.28 3.95
N GLY A 37 -3.84 -1.77 3.86
CA GLY A 37 -3.40 -3.01 4.47
C GLY A 37 -3.93 -4.29 3.79
N ARG A 38 -4.72 -4.17 2.71
CA ARG A 38 -5.06 -5.29 1.82
C ARG A 38 -3.85 -5.65 0.95
N VAL A 39 -3.87 -6.84 0.38
CA VAL A 39 -2.79 -7.37 -0.47
C VAL A 39 -3.27 -7.37 -1.92
N THR A 40 -2.52 -6.77 -2.84
CA THR A 40 -2.87 -6.74 -4.28
C THR A 40 -2.91 -8.16 -4.86
N ALA A 41 -3.93 -8.44 -5.68
CA ALA A 41 -4.07 -9.74 -6.32
C ALA A 41 -3.11 -9.92 -7.50
N GLN A 42 -2.89 -8.84 -8.25
CA GLN A 42 -2.09 -8.77 -9.47
C GLN A 42 -1.28 -7.48 -9.51
N ASP A 43 -0.35 -7.39 -10.46
CA ASP A 43 0.38 -6.16 -10.75
C ASP A 43 -0.62 -5.10 -11.20
N VAL A 44 -0.49 -3.88 -10.65
CA VAL A 44 -1.34 -2.76 -10.99
C VAL A 44 -0.58 -1.84 -11.95
N PRO A 45 -0.94 -1.80 -13.24
CA PRO A 45 -0.29 -0.93 -14.21
C PRO A 45 -0.83 0.50 -14.12
N ALA A 46 0.01 1.49 -14.41
CA ALA A 46 -0.41 2.85 -14.63
C ALA A 46 -1.24 2.97 -15.92
N ALA A 47 -2.45 3.53 -15.82
CA ALA A 47 -3.34 3.71 -16.96
C ALA A 47 -2.87 4.83 -17.91
N GLU A 48 -2.11 5.79 -17.38
CA GLU A 48 -1.63 7.00 -18.05
C GLU A 48 -0.30 7.44 -17.45
N ASP A 49 0.36 8.40 -18.12
CA ASP A 49 1.57 9.01 -17.59
C ASP A 49 1.24 9.91 -16.39
N LEU A 50 2.05 9.84 -15.36
CA LEU A 50 1.99 10.72 -14.19
C LEU A 50 3.33 11.46 -14.06
N PRO A 51 3.36 12.80 -14.17
CA PRO A 51 2.27 13.67 -14.61
C PRO A 51 1.93 13.48 -16.11
N LEU A 52 0.71 13.88 -16.51
CA LEU A 52 0.23 13.80 -17.89
C LEU A 52 0.96 14.72 -18.88
N HIS A 53 1.46 15.85 -18.39
CA HIS A 53 2.20 16.85 -19.13
C HIS A 53 3.47 17.20 -18.37
N SER A 54 4.47 17.74 -19.06
CA SER A 54 5.61 18.34 -18.36
C SER A 54 5.16 19.61 -17.65
N ARG A 55 5.54 19.78 -16.39
CA ARG A 55 5.06 20.85 -15.51
C ARG A 55 6.22 21.63 -14.92
N SER A 56 5.97 22.90 -14.60
CA SER A 56 6.92 23.69 -13.82
C SER A 56 7.04 23.16 -12.39
N SER A 57 8.27 23.02 -11.89
CA SER A 57 8.54 22.74 -10.48
C SER A 57 8.66 24.00 -9.62
N MET A 58 8.65 25.20 -10.24
CA MET A 58 8.89 26.48 -9.58
C MET A 58 7.99 27.60 -10.11
N ASP A 59 7.85 28.69 -9.37
CA ASP A 59 7.23 29.91 -9.88
C ASP A 59 8.27 30.73 -10.66
N GLY A 60 7.91 31.20 -11.86
CA GLY A 60 8.82 32.00 -12.67
C GLY A 60 8.43 32.11 -14.13
N TYR A 61 9.37 31.81 -15.03
CA TYR A 61 9.16 31.96 -16.47
C TYR A 61 9.61 30.72 -17.25
N ALA A 62 8.70 30.15 -18.03
CA ALA A 62 8.99 29.11 -19.01
C ALA A 62 9.77 29.72 -20.17
N VAL A 63 10.94 29.14 -20.45
CA VAL A 63 11.91 29.64 -21.41
C VAL A 63 12.45 28.51 -22.27
N ARG A 64 13.10 28.90 -23.36
CA ARG A 64 14.05 28.05 -24.05
C ARG A 64 15.38 28.19 -23.34
N ALA A 65 15.88 27.13 -22.70
CA ALA A 65 17.12 27.14 -21.91
C ALA A 65 18.29 27.78 -22.67
N ARG A 66 18.38 27.53 -23.98
CA ARG A 66 19.41 28.09 -24.88
C ARG A 66 19.44 29.61 -24.93
N ASP A 67 18.30 30.27 -24.73
CA ASP A 67 18.21 31.74 -24.77
C ASP A 67 18.72 32.34 -23.44
N CYS A 68 18.91 31.51 -22.41
CA CYS A 68 19.51 31.86 -21.13
C CYS A 68 21.02 31.53 -21.05
N PHE A 69 21.64 30.99 -22.09
CA PHE A 69 23.05 30.58 -22.02
C PHE A 69 23.99 31.79 -21.85
N GLY A 70 24.82 31.76 -20.81
CA GLY A 70 25.76 32.85 -20.50
C GLY A 70 25.15 33.99 -19.68
N ALA A 71 23.88 33.85 -19.26
CA ALA A 71 23.24 34.73 -18.31
C ALA A 71 23.98 34.71 -16.95
N GLY A 72 24.23 35.89 -16.39
CA GLY A 72 24.85 36.08 -15.09
C GLY A 72 24.52 37.45 -14.50
N GLU A 73 24.85 37.69 -13.23
CA GLU A 73 24.52 38.94 -12.53
C GLU A 73 25.06 40.20 -13.25
N THR A 74 26.25 40.10 -13.84
CA THR A 74 26.89 41.21 -14.57
C THR A 74 26.59 41.21 -16.06
N ASN A 75 25.89 40.20 -16.56
CA ASN A 75 25.54 40.03 -17.97
C ASN A 75 24.15 39.37 -18.08
N PRO A 76 23.07 40.11 -17.74
CA PRO A 76 21.72 39.58 -17.88
C PRO A 76 21.37 39.43 -19.35
N VAL A 77 20.51 38.45 -19.63
CA VAL A 77 19.81 38.32 -20.91
C VAL A 77 18.39 38.83 -20.77
N TYR A 78 17.87 39.37 -21.86
CA TYR A 78 16.57 40.01 -21.92
C TYR A 78 15.60 39.10 -22.67
N LEU A 79 14.43 38.85 -22.09
CA LEU A 79 13.39 38.03 -22.70
C LEU A 79 12.05 38.80 -22.71
N THR A 80 11.29 38.62 -23.79
CA THR A 80 9.94 39.20 -23.93
C THR A 80 8.89 38.24 -23.39
N ILE A 81 8.03 38.72 -22.50
CA ILE A 81 6.89 37.95 -21.99
C ILE A 81 5.81 37.91 -23.08
N THR A 82 5.55 36.75 -23.66
CA THR A 82 4.51 36.54 -24.68
C THR A 82 3.24 35.88 -24.15
N GLY A 83 3.26 35.45 -22.88
CA GLY A 83 2.08 34.93 -22.21
C GLY A 83 2.23 34.86 -20.69
N ARG A 84 1.09 34.74 -20.01
CA ARG A 84 1.00 34.53 -18.56
C ARG A 84 0.07 33.36 -18.32
N LEU A 85 0.62 32.24 -17.89
CA LEU A 85 -0.08 30.97 -17.76
C LEU A 85 -0.54 30.77 -16.32
N ALA A 86 -1.83 30.53 -16.14
CA ALA A 86 -2.39 29.98 -14.93
C ALA A 86 -2.04 28.49 -14.79
N VAL A 87 -2.26 27.91 -13.61
CA VAL A 87 -1.91 26.50 -13.33
C VAL A 87 -2.76 25.53 -14.15
N ASP A 88 -3.99 25.92 -14.45
CA ASP A 88 -5.01 25.15 -15.17
C ASP A 88 -5.06 25.44 -16.68
N ASP A 89 -4.18 26.31 -17.19
CA ASP A 89 -4.10 26.58 -18.62
C ASP A 89 -3.52 25.36 -19.38
N ASP A 90 -4.16 25.02 -20.50
CA ASP A 90 -3.55 24.20 -21.54
C ASP A 90 -2.97 25.16 -22.61
N PRO A 91 -1.65 25.42 -22.58
CA PRO A 91 -1.08 26.45 -23.42
C PRO A 91 -1.04 26.00 -24.89
N ASP A 92 -1.94 26.57 -25.70
CA ASP A 92 -1.72 26.70 -27.15
C ASP A 92 -0.55 27.64 -27.48
N LEU A 93 -0.03 28.33 -26.47
CA LEU A 93 1.13 29.22 -26.54
C LEU A 93 2.40 28.43 -26.90
N GLU A 94 3.15 28.95 -27.87
CA GLU A 94 4.47 28.47 -28.25
C GLU A 94 5.52 29.55 -27.96
N ILE A 95 6.61 29.17 -27.31
CA ILE A 95 7.71 30.05 -26.94
C ILE A 95 8.76 30.03 -28.05
N GLY A 96 8.93 31.18 -28.71
CA GLY A 96 9.96 31.42 -29.72
C GLY A 96 11.32 31.85 -29.15
N PRO A 97 12.30 32.11 -30.02
CA PRO A 97 13.60 32.67 -29.62
C PRO A 97 13.49 34.03 -28.93
N GLY A 98 14.09 34.16 -27.74
CA GLY A 98 14.07 35.40 -26.96
C GLY A 98 12.74 35.69 -26.26
N GLU A 99 11.81 34.74 -26.28
CA GLU A 99 10.49 34.85 -25.66
C GLU A 99 10.42 34.00 -24.38
N CYS A 100 9.49 34.35 -23.50
CA CYS A 100 9.16 33.57 -22.32
C CYS A 100 7.68 33.70 -21.97
N ALA A 101 7.18 32.79 -21.13
CA ALA A 101 5.87 32.92 -20.52
C ALA A 101 5.98 32.85 -19.01
N GLN A 102 5.27 33.74 -18.31
CA GLN A 102 5.13 33.62 -16.86
C GLN A 102 4.37 32.32 -16.55
N ILE A 103 4.88 31.52 -15.62
CA ILE A 103 4.33 30.23 -15.24
C ILE A 103 4.43 30.05 -13.74
N LEU A 104 3.42 29.42 -13.14
CA LEU A 104 3.41 29.05 -11.73
C LEU A 104 3.80 27.59 -11.55
N THR A 105 4.16 27.23 -10.33
CA THR A 105 4.43 25.84 -9.92
C THR A 105 3.23 24.96 -10.27
N GLY A 106 3.48 23.86 -10.97
CA GLY A 106 2.45 22.97 -11.49
C GLY A 106 1.80 23.43 -12.79
N GLY A 107 2.11 24.61 -13.34
CA GLY A 107 1.64 25.00 -14.67
C GLY A 107 2.20 24.08 -15.76
N ASN A 108 1.40 23.82 -16.80
CA ASN A 108 1.83 23.04 -17.95
C ASN A 108 2.88 23.81 -18.76
N LEU A 109 3.95 23.13 -19.15
CA LEU A 109 5.02 23.76 -19.92
C LEU A 109 4.52 24.05 -21.36
N PRO A 110 4.59 25.31 -21.84
CA PRO A 110 4.17 25.66 -23.19
C PRO A 110 5.09 25.04 -24.25
N LYS A 111 4.59 24.92 -25.48
CA LYS A 111 5.39 24.39 -26.59
C LYS A 111 6.63 25.25 -26.80
N GLY A 112 7.75 24.63 -27.17
CA GLY A 112 9.02 25.33 -27.40
C GLY A 112 9.84 25.58 -26.14
N ALA A 113 9.23 25.73 -24.96
CA ALA A 113 9.96 25.82 -23.70
C ALA A 113 10.51 24.46 -23.25
N ASP A 114 11.70 24.48 -22.65
CA ASP A 114 12.39 23.28 -22.14
C ASP A 114 13.03 23.50 -20.76
N ALA A 115 12.86 24.68 -20.15
CA ALA A 115 13.28 24.98 -18.78
C ALA A 115 12.40 26.07 -18.16
N VAL A 116 12.48 26.21 -16.83
CA VAL A 116 11.84 27.30 -16.09
C VAL A 116 12.90 28.06 -15.28
N VAL A 117 12.99 29.37 -15.47
CA VAL A 117 13.78 30.25 -14.58
C VAL A 117 12.92 30.66 -13.40
N MET A 118 13.43 30.46 -12.17
CA MET A 118 12.72 30.90 -10.97
C MET A 118 12.61 32.43 -10.94
N VAL A 119 11.50 32.97 -10.43
CA VAL A 119 11.25 34.42 -10.36
C VAL A 119 12.37 35.18 -9.63
N GLU A 120 13.03 34.57 -8.65
CA GLU A 120 14.14 35.13 -7.88
C GLU A 120 15.39 35.41 -8.73
N TYR A 121 15.54 34.75 -9.88
CA TYR A 121 16.62 34.99 -10.84
C TYR A 121 16.20 35.91 -11.99
N THR A 122 15.10 36.62 -11.82
CA THR A 122 14.58 37.54 -12.82
C THR A 122 14.31 38.93 -12.25
N ARG A 123 14.33 39.93 -13.12
CA ARG A 123 13.85 41.28 -12.80
C ARG A 123 13.00 41.77 -13.94
N GLN A 124 11.74 42.08 -13.65
CA GLN A 124 10.86 42.70 -14.63
C GLN A 124 11.24 44.18 -14.81
N ILE A 125 11.55 44.56 -16.04
CA ILE A 125 12.01 45.92 -16.39
C ILE A 125 10.97 46.71 -17.20
N ALA A 126 10.02 46.02 -17.82
CA ALA A 126 8.84 46.59 -18.47
C ALA A 126 7.63 45.67 -18.30
N GLU A 127 6.46 46.07 -18.82
CA GLU A 127 5.24 45.24 -18.74
C GLU A 127 5.47 43.83 -19.31
N ASP A 128 6.14 43.75 -20.46
CA ASP A 128 6.36 42.50 -21.21
C ASP A 128 7.86 42.17 -21.37
N GLU A 129 8.73 42.62 -20.47
CA GLU A 129 10.17 42.37 -20.58
C GLU A 129 10.82 42.08 -19.22
N ILE A 130 11.66 41.05 -19.20
CA ILE A 130 12.43 40.63 -18.03
C ILE A 130 13.91 40.53 -18.34
N GLU A 131 14.72 40.78 -17.33
CA GLU A 131 16.10 40.34 -17.25
C GLU A 131 16.19 38.99 -16.55
N VAL A 132 17.03 38.10 -17.06
CA VAL A 132 17.38 36.82 -16.47
C VAL A 132 18.85 36.82 -16.10
N PHE A 133 19.15 36.53 -14.84
CA PHE A 133 20.50 36.61 -14.26
C PHE A 133 21.17 35.24 -14.09
N ARG A 134 20.52 34.15 -14.53
CA ARG A 134 21.01 32.79 -14.32
C ARG A 134 20.92 31.96 -15.58
N SER A 135 22.02 31.30 -15.92
CA SER A 135 22.06 30.32 -17.00
C SER A 135 21.30 29.05 -16.60
N LEU A 136 20.57 28.46 -17.55
CA LEU A 136 19.79 27.24 -17.36
C LEU A 136 20.23 26.16 -18.35
N GLY A 137 20.14 24.90 -17.94
CA GLY A 137 20.17 23.74 -18.84
C GLY A 137 18.76 23.27 -19.23
N PRO A 138 18.60 22.56 -20.36
CA PRO A 138 17.34 21.89 -20.68
C PRO A 138 16.92 20.94 -19.55
N GLY A 139 15.67 21.03 -19.12
CA GLY A 139 15.08 20.27 -18.02
C GLY A 139 15.18 20.95 -16.64
N ASP A 140 15.90 22.08 -16.51
CA ASP A 140 15.98 22.78 -15.23
C ASP A 140 14.59 23.26 -14.77
N ASN A 141 14.24 22.88 -13.53
CA ASN A 141 12.97 23.20 -12.87
C ASN A 141 11.72 22.70 -13.63
N VAL A 142 11.86 21.61 -14.39
CA VAL A 142 10.75 20.95 -15.09
C VAL A 142 10.58 19.54 -14.55
N MET A 143 9.35 19.19 -14.18
CA MET A 143 8.93 17.80 -13.96
C MET A 143 8.41 17.26 -15.29
N LEU A 144 9.04 16.23 -15.84
CA LEU A 144 8.70 15.67 -17.15
C LEU A 144 7.42 14.86 -17.10
N ARG A 145 6.72 14.80 -18.23
CA ARG A 145 5.64 13.86 -18.45
C ARG A 145 6.10 12.43 -18.12
N GLY A 146 5.33 11.73 -17.29
CA GLY A 146 5.61 10.35 -16.89
C GLY A 146 6.80 10.18 -15.94
N GLU A 147 7.32 11.25 -15.35
CA GLU A 147 8.48 11.17 -14.44
C GLU A 147 8.17 10.42 -13.14
N ASP A 148 6.95 10.49 -12.61
CA ASP A 148 6.54 9.67 -11.45
C ASP A 148 6.22 8.23 -11.89
N SER A 149 5.51 8.07 -13.00
CA SER A 149 5.18 6.78 -13.61
C SER A 149 4.81 6.95 -15.08
N GLY A 150 5.37 6.13 -15.95
CA GLY A 150 4.95 6.04 -17.34
C GLY A 150 3.69 5.18 -17.49
N GLN A 151 2.94 5.41 -18.57
CA GLN A 151 1.82 4.54 -18.94
C GLN A 151 2.31 3.09 -19.11
N GLY A 152 1.64 2.16 -18.42
CA GLY A 152 1.95 0.74 -18.44
C GLY A 152 2.98 0.29 -17.41
N ASP A 153 3.64 1.20 -16.69
CA ASP A 153 4.53 0.84 -15.59
C ASP A 153 3.74 0.20 -14.45
N VAL A 154 4.33 -0.80 -13.79
CA VAL A 154 3.72 -1.42 -12.60
C VAL A 154 3.94 -0.53 -11.39
N VAL A 155 2.88 0.17 -10.96
CA VAL A 155 2.93 1.08 -9.80
C VAL A 155 2.77 0.37 -8.47
N VAL A 156 2.10 -0.78 -8.45
CA VAL A 156 2.00 -1.66 -7.27
C VAL A 156 2.10 -3.11 -7.72
N GLN A 157 3.10 -3.83 -7.25
CA GLN A 157 3.31 -5.24 -7.60
C GLN A 157 2.25 -6.16 -6.95
N ALA A 158 1.96 -7.29 -7.56
CA ALA A 158 1.15 -8.37 -6.99
C ALA A 158 1.73 -8.84 -5.65
N GLY A 159 0.86 -9.14 -4.68
CA GLY A 159 1.29 -9.58 -3.36
C GLY A 159 1.78 -8.46 -2.44
N THR A 160 1.69 -7.20 -2.87
CA THR A 160 2.06 -6.04 -2.05
C THR A 160 0.97 -5.75 -1.04
N ARG A 161 1.34 -5.66 0.24
CA ARG A 161 0.47 -5.13 1.27
C ARG A 161 0.44 -3.61 1.18
N MET A 162 -0.69 -3.05 0.73
CA MET A 162 -0.82 -1.63 0.43
C MET A 162 -0.64 -0.74 1.66
N ARG A 163 0.20 0.26 1.50
CA ARG A 163 0.52 1.36 2.44
C ARG A 163 -0.14 2.65 1.96
N PRO A 164 -0.16 3.72 2.77
CA PRO A 164 -0.77 4.99 2.36
C PRO A 164 -0.24 5.55 1.03
N GLN A 165 1.07 5.46 0.77
CA GLN A 165 1.66 5.92 -0.49
C GLN A 165 1.23 5.11 -1.71
N ASP A 166 0.99 3.80 -1.54
CA ASP A 166 0.53 2.93 -2.62
C ASP A 166 -0.92 3.32 -2.98
N LEU A 167 -1.75 3.69 -1.99
CA LEU A 167 -3.07 4.26 -2.25
C LEU A 167 -2.97 5.64 -2.92
N GLY A 168 -1.98 6.45 -2.55
CA GLY A 168 -1.76 7.78 -3.12
C GLY A 168 -1.49 7.72 -4.63
N ILE A 169 -0.61 6.82 -5.09
CA ILE A 169 -0.31 6.69 -6.52
C ILE A 169 -1.49 6.13 -7.31
N LEU A 170 -2.22 5.16 -6.76
CA LEU A 170 -3.44 4.64 -7.38
C LEU A 170 -4.51 5.75 -7.52
N ALA A 171 -4.67 6.59 -6.50
CA ALA A 171 -5.57 7.74 -6.54
C ALA A 171 -5.11 8.79 -7.56
N ALA A 172 -3.80 9.06 -7.66
CA ALA A 172 -3.24 10.00 -8.63
C ALA A 172 -3.48 9.55 -10.08
N LEU A 173 -3.56 8.24 -10.32
CA LEU A 173 -3.93 7.61 -11.60
C LEU A 173 -5.46 7.47 -11.79
N GLY A 174 -6.27 8.12 -10.94
CA GLY A 174 -7.74 8.09 -11.04
C GLY A 174 -8.39 6.74 -10.67
N MET A 175 -7.65 5.80 -10.08
CA MET A 175 -8.19 4.50 -9.72
C MET A 175 -9.07 4.61 -8.47
N THR A 176 -10.30 4.12 -8.55
CA THR A 176 -11.25 4.13 -7.41
C THR A 176 -11.38 2.76 -6.75
N GLN A 177 -10.96 1.71 -7.44
CA GLN A 177 -11.01 0.32 -7.00
C GLN A 177 -9.71 -0.39 -7.40
N VAL A 178 -9.36 -1.43 -6.66
CA VAL A 178 -8.19 -2.27 -6.91
C VAL A 178 -8.52 -3.72 -6.57
N GLU A 179 -8.03 -4.65 -7.38
CA GLU A 179 -8.19 -6.08 -7.15
C GLU A 179 -7.23 -6.55 -6.05
N VAL A 180 -7.79 -7.11 -4.98
CA VAL A 180 -7.06 -7.54 -3.79
C VAL A 180 -7.35 -8.99 -3.48
N ARG A 181 -6.42 -9.66 -2.80
CA ARG A 181 -6.66 -10.98 -2.23
C ARG A 181 -7.74 -10.89 -1.16
N ARG A 182 -8.67 -11.84 -1.15
CA ARG A 182 -9.65 -12.01 -0.07
C ARG A 182 -8.89 -12.19 1.26
N ARG A 183 -9.45 -11.63 2.34
CA ARG A 183 -8.89 -11.87 3.68
C ARG A 183 -9.00 -13.35 4.05
N PRO A 184 -7.94 -13.99 4.55
CA PRO A 184 -8.02 -15.35 5.08
C PRO A 184 -9.05 -15.42 6.21
N ARG A 185 -9.99 -16.35 6.13
CA ARG A 185 -11.01 -16.62 7.14
C ARG A 185 -10.39 -17.57 8.17
N VAL A 186 -10.27 -17.10 9.41
CA VAL A 186 -9.57 -17.79 10.47
C VAL A 186 -10.57 -18.21 11.54
N ALA A 187 -10.83 -19.50 11.67
CA ALA A 187 -11.62 -20.06 12.76
C ALA A 187 -10.80 -20.07 14.06
N ILE A 188 -11.42 -19.68 15.16
CA ILE A 188 -10.81 -19.67 16.48
C ILE A 188 -11.70 -20.49 17.40
N LEU A 189 -11.14 -21.58 17.91
CA LEU A 189 -11.79 -22.50 18.84
C LEU A 189 -10.99 -22.52 20.13
N SER A 190 -11.69 -22.49 21.26
CA SER A 190 -11.07 -22.73 22.57
C SER A 190 -11.49 -24.10 23.08
N THR A 191 -10.59 -24.83 23.75
CA THR A 191 -10.91 -26.11 24.39
C THR A 191 -10.45 -26.12 25.83
N GLY A 192 -11.28 -26.67 26.71
CA GLY A 192 -11.02 -26.75 28.13
C GLY A 192 -12.31 -26.90 28.94
N ASP A 193 -12.37 -27.93 29.79
CA ASP A 193 -13.53 -28.12 30.68
C ASP A 193 -13.66 -26.97 31.70
N GLU A 194 -12.58 -26.27 32.03
CA GLU A 194 -12.53 -25.09 32.92
C GLU A 194 -13.04 -23.80 32.28
N LEU A 195 -13.14 -23.72 30.95
CA LEU A 195 -13.45 -22.49 30.25
C LEU A 195 -14.95 -22.15 30.33
N VAL A 196 -15.23 -20.85 30.50
CA VAL A 196 -16.55 -20.24 30.36
C VAL A 196 -16.48 -19.02 29.43
N PRO A 197 -17.60 -18.65 28.75
CA PRO A 197 -17.67 -17.43 27.96
C PRO A 197 -17.29 -16.17 28.74
N ILE A 198 -16.80 -15.15 28.05
CA ILE A 198 -16.31 -13.91 28.67
C ILE A 198 -17.41 -13.15 29.46
N GLN A 199 -18.66 -13.26 29.02
CA GLN A 199 -19.82 -12.63 29.67
C GLN A 199 -20.29 -13.35 30.94
N ASP A 200 -19.90 -14.61 31.13
CA ASP A 200 -20.40 -15.41 32.26
C ASP A 200 -19.63 -15.10 33.54
N GLN A 201 -20.25 -15.35 34.70
CA GLN A 201 -19.58 -15.29 35.99
C GLN A 201 -18.96 -16.66 36.32
N PRO A 202 -17.63 -16.78 36.47
CA PRO A 202 -17.01 -18.07 36.72
C PRO A 202 -17.38 -18.63 38.10
N GLU A 203 -17.79 -19.90 38.11
CA GLU A 203 -17.85 -20.71 39.32
C GLU A 203 -16.43 -21.07 39.81
N ALA A 204 -16.33 -21.64 41.02
CA ALA A 204 -15.06 -22.11 41.54
C ALA A 204 -14.41 -23.14 40.59
N GLY A 205 -13.17 -22.88 40.17
CA GLY A 205 -12.44 -23.72 39.23
C GLY A 205 -12.76 -23.49 37.75
N LYS A 206 -13.61 -22.50 37.42
CA LYS A 206 -13.82 -22.02 36.05
C LYS A 206 -13.03 -20.73 35.81
N ILE A 207 -12.61 -20.52 34.57
CA ILE A 207 -11.96 -19.29 34.11
C ILE A 207 -12.58 -18.84 32.78
N ARG A 208 -12.52 -17.53 32.51
CA ARG A 208 -13.01 -17.00 31.23
C ARG A 208 -12.04 -17.32 30.11
N ASP A 209 -12.57 -17.59 28.93
CA ASP A 209 -11.76 -17.65 27.71
C ASP A 209 -11.29 -16.24 27.33
N VAL A 210 -9.97 -16.02 27.45
CA VAL A 210 -9.29 -14.77 27.06
C VAL A 210 -8.53 -14.90 25.75
N ASN A 211 -8.26 -16.14 25.32
CA ASN A 211 -7.38 -16.40 24.20
C ASN A 211 -8.12 -16.21 22.88
N SER A 212 -9.40 -16.59 22.81
CA SER A 212 -10.20 -16.35 21.60
C SER A 212 -10.21 -14.87 21.19
N THR A 213 -10.51 -13.98 22.14
CA THR A 213 -10.48 -12.52 21.94
C THR A 213 -9.09 -12.02 21.54
N THR A 214 -8.05 -12.51 22.21
CA THR A 214 -6.66 -12.06 21.95
C THR A 214 -6.17 -12.50 20.57
N ILE A 215 -6.43 -13.75 20.19
CA ILE A 215 -6.09 -14.32 18.89
C ILE A 215 -6.89 -13.62 17.79
N ALA A 216 -8.17 -13.33 18.01
CA ALA A 216 -9.01 -12.61 17.06
C ALA A 216 -8.45 -11.22 16.74
N ALA A 217 -8.00 -10.48 17.76
CA ALA A 217 -7.37 -9.18 17.58
C ALA A 217 -6.04 -9.27 16.81
N TRP A 218 -5.19 -10.27 17.11
CA TRP A 218 -3.95 -10.50 16.36
C TRP A 218 -4.21 -10.89 14.91
N CYS A 219 -5.19 -11.75 14.67
CA CYS A 219 -5.63 -12.14 13.33
C CYS A 219 -6.07 -10.92 12.51
N ALA A 220 -6.95 -10.08 13.08
CA ALA A 220 -7.41 -8.85 12.41
C ALA A 220 -6.25 -7.90 12.10
N LYS A 221 -5.32 -7.73 13.05
CA LYS A 221 -4.11 -6.91 12.87
C LYS A 221 -3.18 -7.45 11.77
N ALA A 222 -3.10 -8.77 11.63
CA ALA A 222 -2.36 -9.45 10.57
C ALA A 222 -3.06 -9.40 9.19
N GLY A 223 -4.33 -8.95 9.13
CA GLY A 223 -5.10 -8.83 7.89
C GLY A 223 -6.05 -10.00 7.61
N GLY A 224 -6.16 -10.95 8.53
CA GLY A 224 -7.16 -12.03 8.47
C GLY A 224 -8.54 -11.58 8.97
N GLN A 225 -9.55 -12.39 8.69
CA GLN A 225 -10.91 -12.25 9.19
C GLN A 225 -11.16 -13.30 10.28
N PRO A 226 -11.18 -12.91 11.57
CA PRO A 226 -11.38 -13.86 12.66
C PRO A 226 -12.86 -14.28 12.79
N PHE A 227 -13.07 -15.55 13.12
CA PHE A 227 -14.38 -16.13 13.45
C PHE A 227 -14.25 -16.92 14.75
N GLU A 228 -14.78 -16.37 15.83
CA GLU A 228 -14.82 -17.04 17.13
C GLU A 228 -15.93 -18.08 17.14
N LEU A 229 -15.56 -19.36 17.09
CA LEU A 229 -16.49 -20.49 17.04
C LEU A 229 -16.88 -21.00 18.44
N GLY A 230 -16.28 -20.43 19.49
CA GLY A 230 -16.63 -20.69 20.88
C GLY A 230 -15.77 -21.75 21.56
N ILE A 231 -16.28 -22.21 22.70
CA ILE A 231 -15.60 -23.16 23.60
C ILE A 231 -16.12 -24.57 23.33
N VAL A 232 -15.21 -25.52 23.09
CA VAL A 232 -15.48 -26.94 22.95
C VAL A 232 -15.02 -27.65 24.23
N ARG A 233 -15.79 -28.64 24.70
CA ARG A 233 -15.40 -29.45 25.87
C ARG A 233 -14.30 -30.44 25.50
N ASP A 234 -13.54 -30.88 26.49
CA ASP A 234 -12.43 -31.85 26.28
C ASP A 234 -12.99 -33.27 26.07
N ARG A 235 -13.69 -33.46 24.96
CA ARG A 235 -14.33 -34.71 24.54
C ARG A 235 -14.03 -34.94 23.07
N GLN A 236 -13.45 -36.11 22.75
CA GLN A 236 -13.02 -36.47 21.39
C GLN A 236 -14.10 -36.23 20.31
N PRO A 237 -15.36 -36.66 20.51
CA PRO A 237 -16.38 -36.50 19.48
C PRO A 237 -16.74 -35.03 19.22
N GLU A 238 -16.73 -34.20 20.27
CA GLU A 238 -17.06 -32.78 20.18
C GLU A 238 -15.95 -32.02 19.46
N LEU A 239 -14.69 -32.24 19.85
CA LEU A 239 -13.53 -31.61 19.23
C LEU A 239 -13.37 -32.05 17.76
N LYS A 240 -13.57 -33.33 17.45
CA LYS A 240 -13.51 -33.83 16.08
C LYS A 240 -14.57 -33.21 15.19
N ARG A 241 -15.80 -33.06 15.70
CA ARG A 241 -16.87 -32.41 14.96
C ARG A 241 -16.56 -30.93 14.72
N ALA A 242 -16.17 -30.19 15.76
CA ALA A 242 -15.89 -28.76 15.66
C ALA A 242 -14.73 -28.46 14.69
N LEU A 243 -13.64 -29.22 14.77
CA LEU A 243 -12.50 -29.07 13.85
C LEU A 243 -12.86 -29.51 12.42
N GLY A 244 -13.64 -30.58 12.25
CA GLY A 244 -14.10 -31.04 10.93
C GLY A 244 -15.02 -30.03 10.24
N ASP A 245 -15.96 -29.46 10.98
CA ASP A 245 -16.86 -28.41 10.48
C ASP A 245 -16.07 -27.15 10.11
N ALA A 246 -15.09 -26.77 10.95
CA ALA A 246 -14.21 -25.63 10.66
C ALA A 246 -13.31 -25.86 9.44
N ALA A 247 -12.76 -27.06 9.25
CA ALA A 247 -11.88 -27.38 8.12
C ALA A 247 -12.59 -27.27 6.76
N GLN A 248 -13.91 -27.38 6.72
CA GLN A 248 -14.69 -27.20 5.48
C GLN A 248 -14.97 -25.74 5.12
N GLY A 249 -14.91 -24.82 6.11
CA GLY A 249 -15.42 -23.47 5.98
C GLY A 249 -14.38 -22.35 6.11
N TYR A 250 -13.15 -22.67 6.53
CA TYR A 250 -12.13 -21.69 6.92
C TYR A 250 -10.76 -22.02 6.33
N ASP A 251 -9.95 -20.98 6.11
CA ASP A 251 -8.61 -21.11 5.51
C ASP A 251 -7.56 -21.52 6.57
N CYS A 252 -7.84 -21.26 7.85
CA CYS A 252 -6.97 -21.57 8.98
C CYS A 252 -7.81 -21.79 10.24
N ILE A 253 -7.36 -22.68 11.12
CA ILE A 253 -7.97 -22.93 12.43
C ILE A 253 -6.90 -22.69 13.51
N PHE A 254 -7.18 -21.77 14.45
CA PHE A 254 -6.46 -21.69 15.72
C PHE A 254 -7.25 -22.44 16.79
N LEU A 255 -6.65 -23.50 17.32
CA LEU A 255 -7.14 -24.19 18.50
C LEU A 255 -6.37 -23.68 19.72
N SER A 256 -7.06 -22.96 20.61
CA SER A 256 -6.54 -22.52 21.90
C SER A 256 -6.94 -23.49 23.00
N GLY A 257 -6.00 -24.31 23.44
CA GLY A 257 -6.21 -25.21 24.57
C GLY A 257 -4.90 -25.83 25.03
N GLY A 258 -4.91 -26.43 26.22
CA GLY A 258 -3.72 -27.10 26.75
C GLY A 258 -3.48 -28.47 26.12
N SER A 259 -2.21 -28.89 26.08
CA SER A 259 -1.83 -30.30 26.01
C SER A 259 -1.83 -30.86 27.44
N SER A 260 -2.81 -31.69 27.81
CA SER A 260 -2.78 -32.32 29.13
C SER A 260 -1.63 -33.32 29.22
N VAL A 261 -0.79 -33.19 30.26
CA VAL A 261 0.31 -34.12 30.59
C VAL A 261 -0.22 -35.49 31.09
N GLY A 262 -1.55 -35.69 31.06
CA GLY A 262 -2.22 -36.92 31.47
C GLY A 262 -2.67 -37.79 30.30
N THR A 263 -1.99 -38.92 30.11
CA THR A 263 -2.40 -40.15 29.40
C THR A 263 -2.94 -40.11 27.97
N ARG A 264 -3.18 -38.96 27.31
CA ARG A 264 -3.39 -38.80 25.85
C ARG A 264 -3.64 -37.34 25.51
N ASP A 265 -2.90 -36.79 24.55
CA ASP A 265 -3.19 -35.46 24.01
C ASP A 265 -4.35 -35.57 23.01
N LEU A 266 -5.54 -35.29 23.51
CA LEU A 266 -6.79 -35.37 22.75
C LEU A 266 -6.75 -34.52 21.48
N SER A 267 -6.12 -33.34 21.54
CA SER A 267 -6.03 -32.41 20.43
C SER A 267 -5.18 -33.00 19.31
N LEU A 268 -4.01 -33.55 19.64
CA LEU A 268 -3.14 -34.21 18.66
C LEU A 268 -3.80 -35.43 18.03
N GLU A 269 -4.48 -36.27 18.82
CA GLU A 269 -5.22 -37.44 18.30
C GLU A 269 -6.32 -37.01 17.32
N VAL A 270 -7.08 -35.96 17.66
CA VAL A 270 -8.15 -35.47 16.78
C VAL A 270 -7.59 -34.86 15.51
N ILE A 271 -6.59 -33.97 15.60
CA ILE A 271 -5.93 -33.35 14.43
C ILE A 271 -5.36 -34.42 13.50
N SER A 272 -4.69 -35.43 14.05
CA SER A 272 -4.11 -36.54 13.27
C SER A 272 -5.18 -37.46 12.65
N SER A 273 -6.44 -37.38 13.11
CA SER A 273 -7.56 -38.15 12.58
C SER A 273 -8.37 -37.41 11.50
N LEU A 274 -8.06 -36.14 11.26
CA LEU A 274 -8.66 -35.35 10.19
C LEU A 274 -7.91 -35.60 8.87
N PRO A 275 -8.63 -35.56 7.73
CA PRO A 275 -8.05 -35.80 6.41
C PRO A 275 -7.11 -34.70 5.94
#